data_AF-A0AAU4DRZ7-F1
#
_entry.id   AF-A0AAU4DRZ7-F1
#
_cell.length_a   1.000
_cell.length_b   1.000
_cell.length_c   1.000
_cell.angle_alpha   90.00
_cell.angle_beta   90.00
_cell.angle_gamma   90.00
#
_symmetry.space_group_name_H-M   'P 1'
#
loop_
_entity.id
_entity.type
_entity.pdbx_description
1 polymer ?
#
loop_
_entity_poly.entity_id
_entity_poly.type
_entity_poly.pdbx_seq_one_letter_code
_entity_poly.pdbx_strand_id
1 'polypeptide(L)'
;MAKFNGADGRQVVVHTLDKRRQYGVRFHKQGAWLATGATADISALVRATAAWMSGADLEQTRAVAPFVRFGTWALAHERQPLGRVELAWWHKLDSFHLPPRDRHPRALALLQAAHAQPSLRQLMPVTSHFMLWFSATIDYPYARVGFSIDPYRDGRYLVRDRGEVVARTATPEEAVAIVVAALPEDTGPAL
;
A
#
# COMPACT_ATOMS: atom_id res chain seq x y z
N MET A 1 -18.00 -13.18 0.58
CA MET A 1 -17.56 -11.84 0.16
C MET A 1 -18.64 -11.26 -0.74
N ALA A 2 -19.09 -10.04 -0.51
CA ALA A 2 -20.06 -9.33 -1.35
C ALA A 2 -19.37 -8.12 -2.02
N LYS A 3 -19.69 -7.86 -3.28
CA LYS A 3 -19.12 -6.74 -4.05
C LYS A 3 -20.28 -5.94 -4.67
N PHE A 4 -20.24 -4.63 -4.47
CA PHE A 4 -21.21 -3.67 -5.00
C PHE A 4 -20.46 -2.70 -5.92
N ASN A 5 -20.98 -2.45 -7.12
CA ASN A 5 -20.41 -1.49 -8.06
C ASN A 5 -21.41 -0.35 -8.25
N GLY A 6 -20.94 0.89 -8.12
CA GLY A 6 -21.72 2.11 -8.29
C GLY A 6 -21.30 2.89 -9.54
N ALA A 7 -21.87 4.09 -9.68
CA ALA A 7 -21.46 5.03 -10.70
C ALA A 7 -19.99 5.48 -10.52
N ASP A 8 -19.42 6.06 -11.58
CA ASP A 8 -18.10 6.72 -11.57
C ASP A 8 -16.94 5.85 -11.05
N GLY A 9 -17.04 4.54 -11.29
CA GLY A 9 -16.02 3.56 -10.89
C GLY A 9 -15.94 3.31 -9.38
N ARG A 10 -16.97 3.71 -8.60
CA ARG A 10 -17.05 3.40 -7.18
C ARG A 10 -17.40 1.94 -6.96
N GLN A 11 -16.79 1.34 -5.95
CA GLN A 11 -17.07 -0.04 -5.56
C GLN A 11 -16.96 -0.19 -4.04
N VAL A 12 -17.78 -1.08 -3.48
CA VAL A 12 -17.67 -1.53 -2.08
C VAL A 12 -17.44 -3.04 -2.07
N VAL A 13 -16.46 -3.50 -1.29
CA VAL A 13 -16.22 -4.93 -1.05
C VAL A 13 -16.40 -5.21 0.44
N VAL A 14 -17.35 -6.09 0.75
CA VAL A 14 -17.64 -6.55 2.11
C VAL A 14 -17.17 -7.99 2.27
N HIS A 15 -16.46 -8.27 3.35
CA HIS A 15 -16.01 -9.60 3.72
C HIS A 15 -16.30 -9.86 5.20
N THR A 16 -16.60 -11.11 5.53
CA THR A 16 -16.76 -11.54 6.92
C THR A 16 -15.36 -11.74 7.53
N LEU A 17 -15.15 -11.21 8.73
CA LEU A 17 -13.95 -11.44 9.51
C LEU A 17 -14.24 -12.61 10.47
N ASP A 18 -13.63 -13.76 10.18
CA ASP A 18 -13.90 -14.98 10.94
C ASP A 18 -13.52 -14.84 12.42
N LYS A 19 -14.32 -15.51 13.26
CA LYS A 19 -14.25 -15.60 14.74
C LYS A 19 -14.83 -14.44 15.57
N ARG A 20 -15.33 -13.34 14.97
CA ARG A 20 -15.87 -12.20 15.74
C ARG A 20 -17.25 -11.65 15.32
N ARG A 21 -17.95 -12.29 14.37
CA ARG A 21 -19.19 -11.72 13.77
C ARG A 21 -18.99 -10.26 13.31
N GLN A 22 -17.80 -9.95 12.79
CA GLN A 22 -17.46 -8.63 12.27
C GLN A 22 -17.42 -8.67 10.75
N TYR A 23 -17.75 -7.53 10.15
CA TYR A 23 -17.69 -7.30 8.72
C TYR A 23 -16.57 -6.32 8.42
N GLY A 24 -15.63 -6.72 7.59
CA GLY A 24 -14.66 -5.83 6.97
C GLY A 24 -15.26 -5.25 5.69
N VAL A 25 -14.99 -3.97 5.44
CA VAL A 25 -15.43 -3.27 4.24
C VAL A 25 -14.27 -2.50 3.62
N ARG A 26 -14.22 -2.47 2.29
CA ARG A 26 -13.27 -1.68 1.49
C ARG A 26 -14.02 -0.84 0.49
N PHE A 27 -13.70 0.45 0.44
CA PHE A 27 -14.26 1.42 -0.48
C PHE A 27 -13.25 1.73 -1.58
N HIS A 28 -13.66 1.57 -2.82
CA HIS A 28 -12.83 1.75 -4.00
C HIS A 28 -13.40 2.84 -4.90
N LYS A 29 -12.54 3.61 -5.55
CA LYS A 29 -12.84 4.57 -6.62
C LYS A 29 -11.57 4.79 -7.43
N GLN A 30 -11.71 5.14 -8.72
CA GLN A 30 -10.57 5.48 -9.60
C GLN A 30 -9.46 4.40 -9.62
N GLY A 31 -9.85 3.13 -9.55
CA GLY A 31 -8.93 2.00 -9.58
C GLY A 31 -8.17 1.73 -8.27
N ALA A 32 -8.42 2.52 -7.22
CA ALA A 32 -7.75 2.43 -5.92
C ALA A 32 -8.70 1.97 -4.81
N TRP A 33 -8.15 1.31 -3.80
CA TRP A 33 -8.82 1.10 -2.51
C TRP A 33 -8.53 2.27 -1.55
N LEU A 34 -9.50 3.16 -1.37
CA LEU A 34 -9.27 4.44 -0.68
C LEU A 34 -9.52 4.39 0.82
N ALA A 35 -10.47 3.57 1.27
CA ALA A 35 -10.84 3.50 2.68
C ALA A 35 -11.24 2.10 3.11
N THR A 36 -11.09 1.81 4.39
CA THR A 36 -11.42 0.54 5.01
C THR A 36 -12.11 0.71 6.33
N GLY A 37 -12.84 -0.31 6.75
CA GLY A 37 -13.42 -0.34 8.09
C GLY A 37 -13.73 -1.76 8.52
N ALA A 38 -13.92 -1.94 9.83
CA ALA A 38 -14.47 -3.15 10.39
C ALA A 38 -15.53 -2.80 11.44
N THR A 39 -16.67 -3.49 11.41
CA THR A 39 -17.75 -3.29 12.38
C THR A 39 -18.57 -4.57 12.57
N ALA A 40 -19.14 -4.77 13.76
CA ALA A 40 -20.15 -5.80 14.00
C ALA A 40 -21.58 -5.30 13.77
N ASP A 41 -21.78 -3.97 13.69
CA ASP A 41 -23.09 -3.36 13.42
C ASP A 41 -23.37 -3.36 11.92
N ILE A 42 -24.28 -4.24 11.51
CA ILE A 42 -24.73 -4.34 10.10
C ILE A 42 -25.41 -3.05 9.63
N SER A 43 -26.07 -2.32 10.53
CA SER A 43 -26.73 -1.06 10.18
C SER A 43 -25.69 0.02 9.87
N ALA A 44 -24.60 0.10 10.65
CA ALA A 44 -23.48 0.98 10.34
C ALA A 44 -22.81 0.60 9.01
N LEU A 45 -22.65 -0.70 8.73
CA LEU A 45 -22.12 -1.18 7.45
C LEU A 45 -23.00 -0.77 6.27
N VAL A 46 -24.32 -0.95 6.38
CA VAL A 46 -25.28 -0.56 5.34
C VAL A 46 -25.29 0.95 5.16
N ARG A 47 -25.27 1.75 6.24
CA ARG A 47 -25.16 3.22 6.15
C ARG A 47 -23.90 3.67 5.40
N ALA A 48 -22.75 3.10 5.75
CA ALA A 48 -21.48 3.41 5.08
C ALA A 48 -21.52 3.06 3.59
N THR A 49 -22.04 1.86 3.28
CA THR A 49 -22.17 1.37 1.90
C THR A 49 -23.11 2.25 1.10
N ALA A 50 -24.30 2.56 1.64
CA ALA A 50 -25.29 3.40 0.98
C ALA A 50 -24.76 4.81 0.70
N ALA A 51 -24.14 5.46 1.70
CA ALA A 51 -23.58 6.81 1.54
C ALA A 51 -22.51 6.85 0.45
N TRP A 52 -21.56 5.92 0.46
CA TRP A 52 -20.54 5.85 -0.58
C TRP A 52 -21.14 5.60 -1.96
N MET A 53 -22.10 4.68 -2.06
CA MET A 53 -22.72 4.30 -3.32
C MET A 53 -23.64 5.40 -3.88
N SER A 54 -24.14 6.31 -3.03
CA SER A 54 -24.97 7.45 -3.44
C SER A 54 -24.20 8.71 -3.80
N GLY A 55 -22.86 8.67 -3.80
CA GLY A 55 -22.02 9.81 -4.21
C GLY A 55 -21.29 10.53 -3.09
N ALA A 56 -21.46 10.15 -1.81
CA ALA A 56 -20.75 10.78 -0.70
C ALA A 56 -19.23 10.62 -0.81
N ASP A 57 -18.45 11.66 -0.53
CA ASP A 57 -16.98 11.57 -0.47
C ASP A 57 -16.50 10.76 0.75
N LEU A 58 -15.19 10.60 0.89
CA LEU A 58 -14.59 9.86 2.01
C LEU A 58 -14.93 10.46 3.37
N GLU A 59 -14.92 11.79 3.50
CA GLU A 59 -15.17 12.48 4.78
C GLU A 59 -16.64 12.39 5.17
N GLN A 60 -17.55 12.59 4.23
CA GLN A 60 -18.99 12.41 4.38
C GLN A 60 -19.34 10.96 4.73
N THR A 61 -18.70 9.99 4.07
CA THR A 61 -18.88 8.57 4.38
C THR A 61 -18.44 8.26 5.81
N ARG A 62 -17.30 8.80 6.26
CA ARG A 62 -16.83 8.65 7.66
C ARG A 62 -17.75 9.35 8.66
N ALA A 63 -18.32 10.51 8.32
CA ALA A 63 -19.20 11.24 9.22
C ALA A 63 -20.44 10.42 9.60
N VAL A 64 -21.01 9.64 8.66
CA VAL A 64 -22.16 8.75 8.93
C VAL A 64 -21.75 7.37 9.46
N ALA A 65 -20.47 7.00 9.29
CA ALA A 65 -19.91 5.72 9.69
C ALA A 65 -18.47 5.88 10.24
N PRO A 66 -18.31 6.26 11.52
CA PRO A 66 -17.00 6.60 12.11
C PRO A 66 -15.97 5.46 12.15
N PHE A 67 -16.39 4.22 11.90
CA PHE A 67 -15.49 3.06 11.81
C PHE A 67 -14.70 3.04 10.49
N VAL A 68 -15.07 3.87 9.50
CA VAL A 68 -14.36 4.02 8.23
C VAL A 68 -13.08 4.84 8.46
N ARG A 69 -11.97 4.30 7.95
CA ARG A 69 -10.61 4.83 8.09
C ARG A 69 -9.95 4.93 6.72
N PHE A 70 -9.16 5.98 6.54
CA PHE A 70 -8.35 6.23 5.35
C PHE A 70 -7.18 7.14 5.72
N GLY A 71 -6.08 7.04 4.98
CA GLY A 71 -4.95 7.96 5.06
C GLY A 71 -5.21 9.27 4.33
N THR A 72 -4.38 10.29 4.60
CA THR A 72 -4.46 11.60 3.93
C THR A 72 -4.25 11.51 2.41
N TRP A 73 -3.45 10.54 1.95
CA TRP A 73 -3.23 10.26 0.52
C TRP A 73 -4.54 9.90 -0.21
N ALA A 74 -5.49 9.25 0.47
CA ALA A 74 -6.75 8.83 -0.14
C ALA A 74 -7.66 10.03 -0.42
N LEU A 75 -7.62 11.06 0.44
CA LEU A 75 -8.30 12.34 0.21
C LEU A 75 -7.69 13.07 -0.99
N ALA A 76 -6.36 13.07 -1.10
CA ALA A 76 -5.69 13.65 -2.26
C ALA A 76 -6.08 12.92 -3.55
N HIS A 77 -6.08 11.57 -3.53
CA HIS A 77 -6.47 10.75 -4.68
C HIS A 77 -7.94 10.96 -5.07
N GLU A 78 -8.86 11.06 -4.11
CA GLU A 78 -10.28 11.28 -4.41
C GLU A 78 -10.53 12.61 -5.14
N ARG A 79 -9.78 13.66 -4.79
CA ARG A 79 -9.83 14.97 -5.45
C ARG A 79 -9.15 14.96 -6.82
N GLN A 80 -7.97 14.36 -6.90
CA GLN A 80 -7.19 14.24 -8.12
C GLN A 80 -6.50 12.87 -8.16
N PRO A 81 -6.82 12.02 -9.15
CA PRO A 81 -6.22 10.69 -9.26
C PRO A 81 -4.69 10.76 -9.26
N LEU A 82 -4.07 10.07 -8.31
CA LEU A 82 -2.62 9.87 -8.26
C LEU A 82 -2.16 8.97 -9.41
N GLY A 83 -0.94 9.21 -9.89
CA GLY A 83 -0.27 8.30 -10.82
C GLY A 83 -0.10 6.90 -10.21
N ARG A 84 0.00 5.88 -11.08
CA ARG A 84 -0.02 4.46 -10.66
C ARG A 84 1.14 4.09 -9.73
N VAL A 85 2.33 4.66 -9.95
CA VAL A 85 3.51 4.44 -9.09
C VAL A 85 3.28 5.01 -7.69
N GLU A 86 2.89 6.28 -7.60
CA GLU A 86 2.59 6.94 -6.32
C GLU A 86 1.46 6.21 -5.56
N LEU A 87 0.43 5.79 -6.28
CA LEU A 87 -0.66 5.00 -5.70
C LEU A 87 -0.17 3.65 -5.15
N ALA A 88 0.73 2.97 -5.86
CA ALA A 88 1.31 1.69 -5.40
C ALA A 88 2.14 1.87 -4.12
N TRP A 89 2.90 2.96 -4.01
CA TRP A 89 3.61 3.33 -2.79
C TRP A 89 2.66 3.52 -1.61
N TRP A 90 1.62 4.33 -1.77
CA TRP A 90 0.67 4.60 -0.70
C TRP A 90 -0.11 3.35 -0.29
N HIS A 91 -0.52 2.51 -1.23
CA HIS A 91 -1.14 1.23 -0.90
C HIS A 91 -0.24 0.33 -0.05
N LYS A 92 1.06 0.28 -0.34
CA LYS A 92 2.00 -0.50 0.46
C LYS A 92 2.15 0.10 1.85
N LEU A 93 2.45 1.39 1.97
CA LEU A 93 2.62 2.08 3.25
C LEU A 93 1.38 1.95 4.13
N ASP A 94 0.20 2.24 3.58
CA ASP A 94 -1.07 2.19 4.31
C ASP A 94 -1.42 0.76 4.77
N SER A 95 -1.06 -0.25 3.98
CA SER A 95 -1.34 -1.65 4.32
C SER A 95 -0.67 -2.14 5.61
N PHE A 96 0.39 -1.47 6.09
CA PHE A 96 1.05 -1.80 7.36
C PHE A 96 0.32 -1.25 8.59
N HIS A 97 -0.70 -0.41 8.42
CA HIS A 97 -1.60 -0.02 9.52
C HIS A 97 -2.69 -1.05 9.80
N LEU A 98 -2.76 -2.12 8.99
CA LEU A 98 -3.79 -3.14 9.07
C LEU A 98 -3.21 -4.50 9.44
N PRO A 99 -3.90 -5.27 10.29
CA PRO A 99 -3.53 -6.66 10.55
C PRO A 99 -3.51 -7.53 9.29
N PRO A 100 -2.58 -8.49 9.17
CA PRO A 100 -1.51 -8.82 10.14
C PRO A 100 -0.21 -8.03 9.92
N ARG A 101 -0.17 -7.09 8.95
CA ARG A 101 1.08 -6.40 8.56
C ARG A 101 1.59 -5.42 9.61
N ASP A 102 0.70 -4.91 10.46
CA ASP A 102 1.01 -4.11 11.65
C ASP A 102 2.06 -4.75 12.58
N ARG A 103 2.21 -6.08 12.52
CA ARG A 103 3.22 -6.84 13.29
C ARG A 103 4.63 -6.82 12.68
N HIS A 104 4.83 -6.12 11.57
CA HIS A 104 6.09 -6.11 10.83
C HIS A 104 6.69 -4.69 10.72
N PRO A 105 7.03 -4.05 11.86
CA PRO A 105 7.48 -2.64 11.89
C PRO A 105 8.76 -2.41 11.07
N ARG A 106 9.63 -3.40 10.94
CA ARG A 106 10.86 -3.29 10.12
C ARG A 106 10.58 -3.19 8.63
N ALA A 107 9.56 -3.90 8.15
CA ALA A 107 9.16 -3.82 6.76
C ALA A 107 8.49 -2.47 6.45
N LEU A 108 7.73 -1.91 7.41
CA LEU A 108 7.23 -0.54 7.32
C LEU A 108 8.38 0.48 7.30
N ALA A 109 9.35 0.37 8.22
CA ALA A 109 10.51 1.26 8.27
C ALA A 109 11.32 1.22 6.96
N LEU A 110 11.50 0.03 6.37
CA LEU A 110 12.12 -0.14 5.06
C LEU A 110 11.36 0.58 3.95
N LEU A 111 10.04 0.43 3.89
CA LEU A 111 9.21 1.14 2.89
C LEU A 111 9.27 2.65 3.07
N GLN A 112 9.27 3.14 4.31
CA GLN A 112 9.38 4.57 4.62
C GLN A 112 10.72 5.13 4.19
N ALA A 113 11.82 4.46 4.54
CA ALA A 113 13.18 4.86 4.15
C ALA A 113 13.34 4.87 2.62
N ALA A 114 12.80 3.86 1.92
CA ALA A 114 12.85 3.80 0.47
C ALA A 114 11.97 4.88 -0.20
N HIS A 115 10.76 5.12 0.30
CA HIS A 115 9.86 6.15 -0.22
C HIS A 115 10.44 7.57 -0.05
N ALA A 116 11.29 7.79 0.96
CA ALA A 116 11.97 9.06 1.17
C ALA A 116 13.04 9.36 0.10
N GLN A 117 13.50 8.36 -0.67
CA GLN A 117 14.48 8.55 -1.74
C GLN A 117 13.79 8.88 -3.07
N PRO A 118 13.98 10.08 -3.66
CA PRO A 118 13.32 10.46 -4.90
C PRO A 118 13.58 9.49 -6.07
N SER A 119 14.81 8.99 -6.19
CA SER A 119 15.23 8.04 -7.23
C SER A 119 14.51 6.69 -7.15
N LEU A 120 14.08 6.27 -5.96
CA LEU A 120 13.31 5.04 -5.77
C LEU A 120 11.80 5.30 -5.83
N ARG A 121 11.34 6.47 -5.36
CA ARG A 121 9.92 6.83 -5.34
C ARG A 121 9.31 6.88 -6.75
N GLN A 122 10.10 7.17 -7.77
CA GLN A 122 9.68 7.13 -9.18
C GLN A 122 9.57 5.71 -9.78
N LEU A 123 10.08 4.68 -9.09
CA LEU A 123 10.03 3.29 -9.53
C LEU A 123 8.82 2.57 -8.93
N MET A 124 8.35 1.53 -9.61
CA MET A 124 7.27 0.68 -9.10
C MET A 124 7.80 -0.16 -7.93
N PRO A 125 7.33 0.05 -6.68
CA PRO A 125 7.75 -0.77 -5.57
C PRO A 125 7.12 -2.16 -5.71
N VAL A 126 7.91 -3.21 -5.52
CA VAL A 126 7.44 -4.59 -5.50
C VAL A 126 7.82 -5.23 -4.18
N THR A 127 6.86 -5.92 -3.57
CA THR A 127 7.02 -6.55 -2.27
C THR A 127 6.54 -7.98 -2.29
N SER A 128 7.39 -8.92 -1.89
CA SER A 128 7.05 -10.34 -1.68
C SER A 128 7.70 -10.81 -0.39
N HIS A 129 6.93 -11.45 0.51
CA HIS A 129 7.44 -11.89 1.81
C HIS A 129 8.21 -10.80 2.60
N PHE A 130 7.75 -9.55 2.51
CA PHE A 130 8.38 -8.34 3.07
C PHE A 130 9.70 -7.89 2.44
N MET A 131 10.28 -8.66 1.51
CA MET A 131 11.38 -8.20 0.67
C MET A 131 10.89 -7.09 -0.26
N LEU A 132 11.63 -5.98 -0.32
CA LEU A 132 11.40 -4.84 -1.19
C LEU A 132 12.39 -4.86 -2.36
N TRP A 133 11.90 -4.61 -3.57
CA TRP A 133 12.69 -4.36 -4.76
C TRP A 133 11.91 -3.46 -5.73
N PHE A 134 12.56 -2.98 -6.78
CA PHE A 134 11.99 -1.97 -7.67
C PHE A 134 11.88 -2.47 -9.09
N SER A 135 10.83 -2.04 -9.78
CA SER A 135 10.60 -2.31 -11.19
C SER A 135 10.59 -1.01 -12.00
N ALA A 136 11.21 -1.05 -13.17
CA ALA A 136 11.13 0.01 -14.18
C ALA A 136 9.82 -0.04 -14.98
N THR A 137 9.06 -1.14 -14.89
CA THR A 137 7.72 -1.24 -15.47
C THR A 137 6.64 -1.16 -14.40
N ILE A 138 5.53 -0.49 -14.73
CA ILE A 138 4.36 -0.34 -13.85
C ILE A 138 3.56 -1.64 -13.78
N ASP A 139 3.52 -2.40 -14.87
CA ASP A 139 2.74 -3.63 -15.01
C ASP A 139 3.61 -4.88 -15.11
N TYR A 140 2.97 -6.03 -14.85
CA TYR A 140 3.57 -7.33 -15.13
C TYR A 140 3.74 -7.51 -16.66
N PRO A 141 4.88 -8.03 -17.15
CA PRO A 141 6.03 -8.51 -16.38
C PRO A 141 6.90 -7.38 -15.82
N TYR A 142 7.23 -7.48 -14.53
CA TYR A 142 8.04 -6.48 -13.83
C TYR A 142 9.51 -6.54 -14.24
N ALA A 143 10.06 -5.41 -14.69
CA ALA A 143 11.47 -5.25 -15.04
C ALA A 143 12.29 -4.82 -13.83
N ARG A 144 12.87 -5.78 -13.11
CA ARG A 144 13.64 -5.51 -11.88
C ARG A 144 14.82 -4.56 -12.13
N VAL A 145 14.96 -3.58 -11.24
CA VAL A 145 16.08 -2.63 -11.17
C VAL A 145 16.84 -2.85 -9.87
N GLY A 146 18.17 -2.96 -10.00
CA GLY A 146 19.10 -3.03 -8.87
C GLY A 146 18.83 -4.17 -7.87
N PHE A 147 19.23 -3.91 -6.64
CA PHE A 147 19.18 -4.87 -5.55
C PHE A 147 17.81 -4.92 -4.86
N SER A 148 17.59 -6.01 -4.11
CA SER A 148 16.44 -6.19 -3.23
C SER A 148 16.87 -6.08 -1.77
N ILE A 149 15.99 -5.62 -0.90
CA ILE A 149 16.23 -5.53 0.54
C ILE A 149 15.26 -6.44 1.29
N ASP A 150 15.78 -7.31 2.15
CA ASP A 150 15.01 -8.22 2.99
C ASP A 150 15.13 -7.79 4.48
N PRO A 151 14.02 -7.40 5.15
CA PRO A 151 14.00 -7.18 6.59
C PRO A 151 14.07 -8.54 7.32
N TYR A 152 15.29 -9.00 7.58
CA TYR A 152 15.57 -10.36 8.03
C TYR A 152 15.27 -10.58 9.52
N ARG A 153 15.09 -11.86 9.90
CA ARG A 153 14.61 -12.26 11.24
C ARG A 153 15.57 -11.93 12.38
N ASP A 154 16.86 -11.76 12.07
CA ASP A 154 17.89 -11.42 13.07
C ASP A 154 17.94 -9.93 13.43
N GLY A 155 17.03 -9.13 12.88
CA GLY A 155 17.01 -7.71 13.12
C GLY A 155 18.04 -6.92 12.31
N ARG A 156 18.49 -7.44 11.17
CA ARG A 156 19.25 -6.70 10.14
C ARG A 156 18.45 -6.58 8.84
N TYR A 157 18.95 -5.76 7.93
CA TYR A 157 18.47 -5.70 6.56
C TYR A 157 19.50 -6.34 5.64
N LEU A 158 19.08 -7.31 4.83
CA LEU A 158 19.96 -7.96 3.86
C LEU A 158 19.75 -7.31 2.50
N VAL A 159 20.79 -6.73 1.93
CA VAL A 159 20.79 -6.28 0.54
C VAL A 159 21.22 -7.47 -0.32
N ARG A 160 20.43 -7.77 -1.35
CA ARG A 160 20.64 -8.92 -2.22
C ARG A 160 20.66 -8.56 -3.69
N ASP A 161 21.62 -9.12 -4.42
CA ASP A 161 21.62 -9.14 -5.88
C ASP A 161 21.20 -10.53 -6.37
N ARG A 162 20.06 -10.59 -7.07
CA ARG A 162 19.52 -11.84 -7.65
C ARG A 162 19.53 -13.07 -6.71
N GLY A 163 19.38 -12.83 -5.41
CA GLY A 163 19.34 -13.87 -4.37
C GLY A 163 20.57 -13.90 -3.48
N GLU A 164 21.72 -13.45 -3.97
CA GLU A 164 22.99 -13.42 -3.23
C GLU A 164 23.06 -12.25 -2.27
N VAL A 165 23.51 -12.46 -1.03
CA VAL A 165 23.66 -11.39 -0.03
C VAL A 165 24.92 -10.60 -0.33
N VAL A 166 24.77 -9.33 -0.70
CA VAL A 166 25.88 -8.41 -0.99
C VAL A 166 26.20 -7.50 0.20
N ALA A 167 25.23 -7.24 1.09
CA ALA A 167 25.47 -6.48 2.30
C ALA A 167 24.49 -6.85 3.43
N ARG A 168 24.88 -6.54 4.66
CA ARG A 168 24.03 -6.60 5.86
C ARG A 168 24.13 -5.27 6.59
N THR A 169 22.99 -4.63 6.84
CA THR A 169 22.95 -3.32 7.51
C THR A 169 22.09 -3.38 8.77
N ALA A 170 22.36 -2.47 9.71
CA ALA A 170 21.59 -2.38 10.93
C ALA A 170 20.29 -1.59 10.71
N THR A 171 20.34 -0.56 9.85
CA THR A 171 19.23 0.35 9.59
C THR A 171 18.67 0.18 8.17
N PRO A 172 17.38 0.52 7.96
CA PRO A 172 16.81 0.51 6.62
C PRO A 172 17.43 1.60 5.73
N GLU A 173 17.82 2.75 6.29
CA GLU A 173 18.45 3.84 5.56
C GLU A 173 19.80 3.43 4.96
N GLU A 174 20.62 2.70 5.71
CA GLU A 174 21.88 2.14 5.21
C GLU A 174 21.65 1.16 4.05
N ALA A 175 20.66 0.26 4.18
CA ALA A 175 20.33 -0.69 3.11
C ALA A 175 19.84 0.04 1.86
N VAL A 176 18.97 1.03 2.04
CA VAL A 176 18.43 1.85 0.96
C VAL A 176 19.52 2.65 0.26
N ALA A 177 20.48 3.22 1.01
CA ALA A 177 21.61 3.94 0.44
C ALA A 177 22.46 3.05 -0.48
N ILE A 178 22.68 1.79 -0.10
CA ILE A 178 23.37 0.80 -0.96
C ILE A 178 22.58 0.54 -2.24
N VAL A 179 21.24 0.39 -2.15
CA VAL A 179 20.40 0.20 -3.34
C VAL A 179 20.44 1.41 -4.25
N VAL A 180 20.34 2.62 -3.71
CA VAL A 180 20.41 3.88 -4.48
C VAL A 180 21.76 4.01 -5.19
N ALA A 181 22.86 3.73 -4.49
CA ALA A 181 24.20 3.78 -5.07
C ALA A 181 24.44 2.74 -6.18
N ALA A 182 23.66 1.66 -6.18
CA ALA A 182 23.73 0.59 -7.18
C ALA A 182 22.70 0.75 -8.31
N LEU A 183 21.93 1.85 -8.36
CA LEU A 183 21.02 2.11 -9.47
C LEU A 183 21.81 2.39 -10.76
N PRO A 184 21.38 1.86 -11.91
CA PRO A 184 21.88 2.29 -13.22
C PRO A 184 21.76 3.82 -13.41
N GLU A 185 22.75 4.46 -14.03
CA GLU A 185 22.77 5.92 -14.24
C GLU A 185 21.56 6.43 -15.05
N ASP A 186 21.01 5.59 -15.92
CA ASP A 186 19.86 5.86 -16.79
C ASP A 186 18.51 5.46 -16.16
N THR A 187 18.47 5.21 -14.85
CA THR A 187 17.23 4.87 -14.14
C THR A 187 16.25 6.04 -14.12
N GLY A 188 15.30 6.00 -15.04
CA GLY A 188 14.17 6.92 -15.10
C GLY A 188 12.95 6.47 -14.29
N PRO A 189 11.84 7.24 -14.35
CA PRO A 189 10.55 6.83 -13.80
C PRO A 189 10.06 5.53 -14.43
N ALA A 190 9.32 4.73 -13.65
CA ALA A 190 8.71 3.51 -14.18
C ALA A 190 7.61 3.85 -15.21
N LEU A 191 7.57 3.07 -16.30
CA LEU A 191 6.65 3.24 -17.43
C LEU A 191 5.67 2.08 -17.59
#